data_AF-A0A7W6WW32-F1
#
_entry.id   AF-A0A7W6WW32-F1
#
_cell.length_a   1.000
_cell.length_b   1.000
_cell.length_c   1.000
_cell.angle_alpha   90.00
_cell.angle_beta   90.00
_cell.angle_gamma   90.00
#
_symmetry.space_group_name_H-M   'P 1'
#
loop_
_entity.id
_entity.type
_entity.pdbx_description
1 polymer ?
#
loop_
_entity_poly.entity_id
_entity_poly.type
_entity_poly.pdbx_seq_one_letter_code
_entity_poly.pdbx_strand_id
1 'polypeptide(L)' 'MEFYRMAGDVDYMLRVVIPDMQSYFVFYKKLIHAVPLKNVTSRFAMEKIKSITALPVPPIAVD' A
#
# COMPACT_ATOMS: atom_id res chain seq x y z
N MET A 1 4.05 5.34 -3.59
CA MET A 1 3.00 4.29 -3.66
C MET A 1 3.71 2.98 -3.51
N GLU A 2 3.22 2.10 -2.65
CA GLU A 2 3.72 0.72 -2.60
C GLU A 2 2.64 -0.22 -3.12
N PHE A 3 3.06 -1.28 -3.79
CA PHE A 3 2.17 -2.26 -4.40
C PHE A 3 2.77 -3.64 -4.21
N TYR A 4 2.00 -4.52 -3.57
CA TYR A 4 2.44 -5.86 -3.23
C TYR A 4 1.45 -6.86 -3.80
N ARG A 5 1.98 -7.93 -4.42
CA ARG A 5 1.22 -9.15 -4.62
C ARG A 5 1.32 -9.96 -3.34
N MET A 6 0.17 -10.31 -2.79
CA MET A 6 0.05 -10.97 -1.51
C MET A 6 -0.23 -12.46 -1.72
N ALA A 7 0.18 -13.27 -0.76
CA ALA A 7 -0.35 -14.62 -0.61
C ALA A 7 -1.42 -14.59 0.51
N GLY A 8 -2.47 -15.40 0.38
CA GLY A 8 -3.57 -15.47 1.36
C GLY A 8 -4.89 -14.92 0.81
N ASP A 9 -5.69 -14.29 1.68
CA ASP A 9 -7.09 -13.91 1.38
C ASP A 9 -7.26 -12.76 0.38
N VAL A 10 -6.19 -11.99 0.15
CA VAL A 10 -6.17 -10.89 -0.81
C VAL A 10 -5.03 -11.13 -1.80
N ASP A 11 -5.29 -10.88 -3.08
CA ASP A 11 -4.29 -11.04 -4.13
C ASP A 11 -3.28 -9.87 -4.16
N TYR A 12 -3.75 -8.68 -3.80
CA TYR A 12 -2.98 -7.44 -3.90
C TYR A 12 -3.24 -6.49 -2.73
N MET A 13 -2.19 -5.77 -2.31
CA MET A 13 -2.27 -4.69 -1.33
C MET A 13 -1.58 -3.44 -1.88
N LEU A 14 -2.29 -2.31 -1.84
CA LEU A 14 -1.78 -1.00 -2.23
C LEU A 14 -1.64 -0.12 -0.99
N ARG A 15 -0.46 0.47 -0.78
CA ARG A 15 -0.29 1.58 0.17
C ARG A 15 -0.31 2.90 -0.59
N VAL A 16 -1.38 3.65 -0.39
CA VAL A 16 -1.62 4.96 -1.03
C VAL A 16 -1.58 6.05 0.04
N VAL A 17 -0.85 7.12 -0.25
CA VAL A 17 -0.80 8.33 0.60
C VAL A 17 -1.56 9.41 -0.13
N ILE A 18 -2.50 10.04 0.56
CA ILE A 18 -3.41 11.05 0.05
C ILE A 18 -3.48 12.21 1.05
N PRO A 19 -3.75 13.44 0.58
CA PRO A 19 -3.88 14.59 1.46
C PRO A 19 -5.20 14.59 2.25
N ASP A 20 -6.27 14.04 1.69
CA ASP A 20 -7.63 14.11 2.26
C ASP A 20 -8.56 13.00 1.69
N MET A 21 -9.79 12.91 2.23
CA MET A 21 -10.78 11.91 1.84
C MET A 21 -11.44 12.16 0.47
N GLN A 22 -11.47 13.39 -0.03
CA GLN A 22 -11.96 13.69 -1.37
C GLN A 22 -10.97 13.15 -2.42
N SER A 23 -9.68 13.29 -2.15
CA SER A 23 -8.59 12.71 -2.93
C SER A 23 -8.67 11.18 -2.96
N TYR A 24 -9.04 10.53 -1.84
CA TYR A 24 -9.35 9.09 -1.81
C TYR A 24 -10.45 8.74 -2.81
N PHE A 25 -11.57 9.47 -2.80
CA PHE A 25 -12.71 9.16 -3.64
C PHE A 25 -12.38 9.28 -5.15
N VAL A 26 -11.65 10.32 -5.53
CA VAL A 26 -11.17 10.49 -6.91
C VAL A 26 -10.23 9.35 -7.30
N PHE A 27 -9.30 8.98 -6.42
CA PHE A 27 -8.40 7.85 -6.64
C PHE A 27 -9.17 6.53 -6.79
N TYR A 28 -10.08 6.22 -5.87
CA TYR A 28 -10.87 4.99 -5.88
C TYR A 28 -11.71 4.89 -7.15
N LYS A 29 -12.37 5.98 -7.56
CA LYS A 29 -13.10 6.04 -8.83
C LYS A 29 -12.18 5.75 -10.00
N LYS A 30 -11.03 6.41 -10.11
CA LYS A 30 -10.09 6.14 -11.21
C LYS A 30 -9.63 4.68 -11.23
N LEU A 31 -9.38 4.10 -10.07
CA LEU A 31 -8.91 2.71 -9.94
C LEU A 31 -9.94 1.70 -10.48
N ILE A 32 -11.21 1.79 -10.06
CA ILE A 32 -12.26 0.86 -10.49
C ILE A 32 -12.63 1.02 -11.97
N HIS A 33 -12.39 2.20 -12.58
CA HIS A 33 -12.60 2.40 -14.01
C HIS A 33 -11.41 1.92 -14.85
N ALA A 34 -10.20 1.95 -14.29
CA ALA A 34 -8.99 1.56 -15.01
C ALA A 34 -8.81 0.03 -15.08
N VAL A 35 -9.27 -0.70 -14.06
CA VAL A 35 -9.04 -2.15 -13.96
C VAL A 35 -10.31 -2.84 -13.46
N PRO A 36 -10.71 -3.97 -14.07
CA PRO A 36 -11.81 -4.78 -13.54
C PRO A 36 -11.37 -5.45 -12.23
N LEU A 37 -11.91 -4.98 -11.10
CA LEU A 37 -11.62 -5.50 -9.76
C LEU A 37 -12.83 -6.28 -9.23
N LYS A 38 -12.60 -7.47 -8.67
CA LYS A 38 -13.67 -8.33 -8.15
C LYS A 38 -14.19 -7.87 -6.79
N ASN A 39 -13.29 -7.55 -5.88
CA ASN A 39 -13.62 -7.04 -4.55
C ASN A 39 -12.51 -6.08 -4.09
N VAL A 40 -12.87 -4.99 -3.44
CA VAL A 40 -11.94 -3.97 -2.95
C VAL A 40 -12.30 -3.60 -1.53
N THR A 41 -11.37 -3.84 -0.61
CA THR A 41 -11.52 -3.47 0.81
C THR A 41 -10.46 -2.44 1.17
N SER A 42 -10.91 -1.25 1.55
CA SER A 42 -10.02 -0.14 1.93
C SER A 42 -9.90 -0.02 3.44
N ARG A 43 -8.68 0.26 3.91
CA ARG A 43 -8.38 0.52 5.32
C ARG A 43 -7.63 1.83 5.44
N PHE A 44 -8.00 2.66 6.40
CA PHE A 44 -7.34 3.92 6.68
C PHE A 44 -6.49 3.77 7.94
N ALA A 45 -5.20 4.06 7.82
CA ALA A 45 -4.32 4.17 8.98
C ALA A 45 -4.64 5.47 9.73
N MET A 46 -4.91 5.37 11.03
CA MET A 46 -5.14 6.55 11.88
C MET A 46 -3.85 7.31 12.15
N GLU A 47 -2.76 6.58 12.38
CA GLU A 47 -1.45 7.14 12.68
C GLU A 47 -0.35 6.29 12.03
N LYS A 48 0.76 6.94 11.66
CA LYS A 48 1.98 6.28 11.22
C LYS A 48 2.96 6.17 12.39
N ILE A 49 2.96 5.03 13.07
CA ILE A 49 3.81 4.80 14.25
C ILE A 49 5.30 4.75 13.88
N LYS A 50 5.65 4.06 12.79
CA LYS A 50 7.03 3.91 12.32
C LYS A 50 7.06 3.80 10.81
N SER A 51 7.99 4.50 10.17
CA SER A 51 8.23 4.40 8.74
C SER A 51 9.71 4.62 8.47
N ILE A 52 10.40 3.51 8.20
CA ILE A 52 11.82 3.49 7.85
C ILE A 52 11.96 2.86 6.47
N THR A 53 12.80 3.46 5.64
CA THR A 53 13.12 2.94 4.30
C THR A 53 14.41 2.13 4.30
N ALA A 54 15.25 2.31 5.33
CA ALA A 54 16.47 1.54 5.50
C ALA A 54 16.11 0.09 5.83
N LEU A 55 16.58 -0.83 4.97
CA LEU A 55 16.49 -2.25 5.23
C LEU A 55 17.52 -2.65 6.29
N PRO A 56 17.20 -3.58 7.21
CA PRO A 56 18.19 -4.13 8.11
C PRO A 56 19.18 -4.96 7.29
N VAL A 57 20.39 -4.42 7.10
CA VAL A 57 21.50 -5.16 6.50
C VAL A 57 22.31 -5.82 7.60
N PRO A 58 22.54 -7.15 7.54
CA PRO A 58 23.49 -7.79 8.44
C PRO A 58 24.90 -7.25 8.18
N PRO A 59 25.78 -7.21 9.21
CA PRO A 59 27.17 -6.81 9.01
C PRO A 59 27.82 -7.72 7.97
N ILE A 60 28.55 -7.13 7.02
CA ILE A 60 29.36 -7.89 6.07
C ILE A 60 30.53 -8.46 6.87
N ALA A 61 30.57 -9.78 7.05
CA ALA A 61 31.74 -10.44 7.60
C ALA A 61 32.91 -10.22 6.63
N VAL A 62 33.92 -9.48 7.09
CA VAL A 62 35.21 -9.36 6.41
C VAL A 62 36.13 -10.38 7.09
N ASP A 63 36.44 -11.45 6.37
CA ASP A 63 37.55 -12.36 6.69
C ASP A 63 38.89 -11.71 6.33
#